data_AF-A0AAV5IZD3-F1
#
_entry.id   AF-A0AAV5IZD3-F1
#
_cell.length_a   1.000
_cell.length_b   1.000
_cell.length_c   1.000
_cell.angle_alpha   90.00
_cell.angle_beta   90.00
_cell.angle_gamma   90.00
#
_symmetry.space_group_name_H-M   'P 1'
#
loop_
_entity.id
_entity.type
_entity.pdbx_description
1 polymer ?
#
loop_
_entity_poly.entity_id
_entity_poly.type
_entity_poly.pdbx_seq_one_letter_code
_entity_poly.pdbx_strand_id
1 'polypeptide(L)'
;MQEKFKYHRKCRVMQLTHLIFADDIMTFCKADEESTVLMMQKFEEFARVSGLEVNRMKSQVFFNGVRKGQKVALIQKLGFAEGQLPVRYLGLPLISKKLSPEASQPIIDKIHQRIGSWVTKFLSYAAWDDVCVPRKKGATRGEAIAALE
;
A
#
# COMPACT_ATOMS: atom_id res chain seq x y z
N MET A 1 -7.60 13.56 25.79
CA MET A 1 -6.72 12.81 24.87
C MET A 1 -5.58 12.24 25.70
N GLN A 2 -5.43 10.91 25.76
CA GLN A 2 -4.69 10.21 26.82
C GLN A 2 -3.22 10.64 26.93
N GLU A 3 -2.83 11.21 28.09
CA GLU A 3 -1.47 11.68 28.42
C GLU A 3 -0.38 10.60 28.35
N LYS A 4 -0.75 9.33 28.13
CA LYS A 4 0.14 8.16 28.16
C LYS A 4 0.61 7.67 26.79
N PHE A 5 -0.01 8.10 25.68
CA PHE A 5 0.42 7.65 24.35
C PHE A 5 1.66 8.41 23.88
N LYS A 6 2.67 7.66 23.41
CA LYS A 6 3.90 8.24 22.85
C LYS A 6 4.05 7.84 21.39
N TYR A 7 4.32 8.83 20.56
CA TYR A 7 4.57 8.63 19.13
C TYR A 7 5.91 7.94 18.86
N HIS A 8 5.97 7.20 17.75
CA HIS A 8 7.24 6.74 17.20
C HIS A 8 8.16 7.93 16.92
N ARG A 9 9.48 7.80 17.16
CA ARG A 9 10.45 8.92 17.09
C ARG A 9 10.38 9.69 15.76
N LYS A 10 10.22 8.97 14.64
CA LYS A 10 10.11 9.57 13.30
C LYS A 10 8.73 10.15 12.98
N CYS A 11 7.70 9.74 13.71
CA CYS A 11 6.31 10.13 13.49
C CYS A 11 5.84 11.25 14.43
N ARG A 12 6.66 11.62 15.42
CA ARG A 12 6.31 12.60 16.46
C ARG A 12 6.00 13.99 15.89
N VAL A 13 6.75 14.45 14.88
CA VAL A 13 6.58 15.80 14.30
C VAL A 13 5.22 15.93 13.59
N MET A 14 4.84 14.91 12.83
CA MET A 14 3.55 14.87 12.10
C MET A 14 2.41 14.28 12.94
N GLN A 15 2.68 13.89 14.19
CA GLN A 15 1.73 13.17 15.04
C GLN A 15 1.11 11.95 14.33
N LEU A 16 1.89 11.28 13.48
CA LEU A 16 1.40 10.18 12.65
C LEU A 16 1.19 8.93 13.52
N THR A 17 -0.06 8.46 13.59
CA THR A 17 -0.45 7.27 14.35
C THR A 17 -0.80 6.09 13.47
N HIS A 18 -1.37 6.32 12.28
CA HIS A 18 -1.79 5.26 11.37
C HIS A 18 -1.76 5.70 9.90
N LEU A 19 -1.62 4.71 9.03
CA LEU A 19 -1.92 4.77 7.60
C LEU A 19 -2.97 3.71 7.30
N ILE A 20 -4.01 4.07 6.57
CA ILE A 20 -5.14 3.18 6.24
C ILE A 20 -5.32 3.23 4.73
N PHE A 21 -5.43 2.06 4.12
CA PHE A 21 -5.83 1.92 2.72
C PHE A 21 -6.64 0.64 2.54
N ALA A 22 -7.91 0.76 2.14
CA ALA A 22 -8.85 -0.35 2.08
C ALA A 22 -8.81 -1.18 3.39
N ASP A 23 -8.43 -2.45 3.30
CA ASP A 23 -8.37 -3.39 4.42
C ASP A 23 -7.00 -3.40 5.14
N ASP A 24 -6.01 -2.69 4.62
CA ASP A 24 -4.65 -2.65 5.17
C ASP A 24 -4.47 -1.44 6.09
N ILE A 25 -4.18 -1.70 7.36
CA ILE A 25 -3.91 -0.67 8.38
C ILE A 25 -2.48 -0.85 8.91
N MET A 26 -1.69 0.21 8.87
CA MET A 26 -0.37 0.26 9.50
C MET A 26 -0.34 1.32 10.60
N THR A 27 -0.09 0.90 11.84
CA THR A 27 -0.06 1.79 13.01
C THR A 27 1.34 2.02 13.55
N PHE A 28 1.58 3.21 14.10
CA PHE A 28 2.86 3.64 14.66
C PHE A 28 2.70 4.15 16.09
N CYS A 29 3.50 3.60 16.99
CA CYS A 29 3.65 4.09 18.35
C CYS A 29 5.11 3.93 18.81
N LYS A 30 5.44 4.53 19.94
CA LYS A 30 6.68 4.21 20.64
C LYS A 30 6.59 2.76 21.11
N ALA A 31 7.69 2.02 21.00
CA ALA A 31 7.81 0.67 21.53
C ALA A 31 7.97 0.70 23.06
N ASP A 32 6.97 1.21 23.77
CA ASP A 32 6.81 1.09 25.21
C ASP A 32 5.48 0.40 25.53
N GLU A 33 5.40 -0.15 26.74
CA GLU A 33 4.25 -0.95 27.16
C GLU A 33 2.96 -0.11 27.19
N GLU A 34 3.03 1.12 27.68
CA GLU A 34 1.89 2.03 27.77
C GLU A 34 1.27 2.33 26.41
N SER A 35 2.07 2.76 25.42
CA SER A 35 1.54 3.13 24.10
C SER A 35 1.04 1.90 23.34
N THR A 36 1.73 0.78 23.49
CA THR A 36 1.39 -0.48 22.83
C THR A 36 0.06 -1.04 23.33
N VAL A 37 -0.13 -1.08 24.66
CA VAL A 37 -1.40 -1.52 25.27
C VAL A 37 -2.53 -0.59 24.88
N LEU A 38 -2.30 0.72 24.91
CA LEU A 38 -3.33 1.69 24.53
C LEU A 38 -3.75 1.50 23.07
N MET A 39 -2.80 1.23 22.18
CA MET A 39 -3.09 0.97 20.77
C MET A 39 -3.96 -0.28 20.60
N MET A 40 -3.68 -1.35 21.35
CA MET A 40 -4.51 -2.56 21.35
C MET A 40 -5.91 -2.32 21.90
N GLN A 41 -6.05 -1.57 22.99
CA GLN A 41 -7.36 -1.18 23.52
C GLN A 41 -8.19 -0.41 22.50
N LYS A 42 -7.54 0.43 21.68
CA LYS A 42 -8.22 1.15 20.58
C LYS A 42 -8.63 0.23 19.44
N PHE A 43 -7.85 -0.80 19.13
CA PHE A 43 -8.29 -1.82 18.19
C PHE A 43 -9.46 -2.65 18.73
N GLU A 44 -9.48 -2.99 20.01
CA GLU A 44 -10.59 -3.70 20.65
C GLU A 44 -11.87 -2.85 20.69
N GLU A 45 -11.74 -1.56 21.01
CA GLU A 45 -12.85 -0.61 20.97
C GLU A 45 -13.41 -0.46 19.55
N PHE A 46 -12.52 -0.33 18.56
CA PHE A 46 -12.90 -0.29 17.14
C PHE A 46 -13.59 -1.57 16.71
N ALA A 47 -13.07 -2.73 17.12
CA ALA A 47 -13.63 -4.04 16.80
C ALA A 47 -15.05 -4.20 17.35
N ARG A 48 -15.25 -3.78 18.60
CA ARG A 48 -16.57 -3.83 19.25
C ARG A 48 -17.62 -2.97 18.53
N VAL A 49 -17.22 -1.83 17.98
CA VAL A 49 -18.14 -0.89 17.31
C VAL A 49 -18.37 -1.28 15.85
N SER A 50 -17.32 -1.71 15.15
CA SER A 50 -17.38 -2.04 13.71
C SER A 50 -17.78 -3.48 13.41
N GLY A 51 -17.63 -4.39 14.38
CA GLY A 51 -17.73 -5.83 14.16
C GLY A 51 -16.52 -6.43 13.43
N LEU A 52 -15.47 -5.66 13.18
CA LEU A 52 -14.25 -6.12 12.51
C LEU A 52 -13.22 -6.62 13.53
N GLU A 53 -12.52 -7.70 13.23
CA GLU A 53 -11.46 -8.22 14.10
C GLU A 53 -10.07 -8.09 13.48
N VAL A 54 -9.07 -7.83 14.34
CA VAL A 54 -7.67 -7.85 13.91
C VAL A 54 -7.23 -9.28 13.65
N ASN A 55 -6.83 -9.56 12.41
CA ASN A 55 -6.32 -10.88 12.03
C ASN A 55 -4.88 -11.08 12.54
N ARG A 56 -4.73 -11.63 13.75
CA ARG A 56 -3.43 -11.86 14.39
C ARG A 56 -2.47 -12.77 13.60
N MET A 57 -3.00 -13.61 12.71
CA MET A 57 -2.19 -14.49 11.86
C MET A 57 -1.55 -13.75 10.68
N LYS A 58 -2.22 -12.71 10.18
CA LYS A 58 -1.72 -11.86 9.08
C LYS A 58 -0.99 -10.62 9.59
N SER A 59 -1.37 -10.11 10.76
CA SER A 59 -0.76 -8.94 11.38
C SER A 59 0.62 -9.27 11.94
N GLN A 60 1.57 -8.35 11.71
CA GLN A 60 2.94 -8.47 12.18
C GLN A 60 3.36 -7.17 12.88
N VAL A 61 4.27 -7.29 13.84
CA VAL A 61 4.87 -6.15 14.54
C VAL A 61 6.33 -5.97 14.12
N PHE A 62 6.73 -4.71 13.95
CA PHE A 62 8.08 -4.33 13.55
C PHE A 62 8.69 -3.40 14.59
N PHE A 63 9.94 -3.68 14.96
CA PHE A 63 10.67 -2.91 15.96
C PHE A 63 11.92 -2.29 15.37
N ASN A 64 12.22 -1.05 15.77
CA ASN A 64 13.43 -0.36 15.38
C ASN A 64 14.12 0.25 16.60
N GLY A 65 15.38 -0.12 16.84
CA GLY A 65 16.18 0.42 17.95
C GLY A 65 15.70 0.01 19.35
N VAL A 66 15.04 -1.14 19.48
CA VAL A 66 14.50 -1.66 20.76
C VAL A 66 15.41 -2.76 21.31
N ARG A 67 15.63 -2.78 22.63
CA ARG A 67 16.43 -3.83 23.29
C ARG A 67 15.74 -5.20 23.16
N LYS A 68 16.52 -6.27 23.01
CA LYS A 68 15.99 -7.64 22.84
C LYS A 68 15.00 -8.06 23.93
N GLY A 69 15.33 -7.83 25.21
CA GLY A 69 14.44 -8.19 26.32
C GLY A 69 13.08 -7.46 26.28
N GLN A 70 13.10 -6.15 25.97
CA GLN A 70 11.89 -5.35 25.83
C GLN A 70 11.04 -5.82 24.64
N LYS A 71 11.69 -6.18 23.55
CA LYS A 71 11.04 -6.69 22.34
C LYS A 71 10.30 -8.00 22.60
N VAL A 72 10.94 -8.95 23.29
CA VAL A 72 10.31 -10.23 23.67
C VAL A 72 9.10 -9.99 24.56
N ALA A 73 9.21 -9.12 25.55
CA ALA A 73 8.09 -8.77 26.43
C ALA A 73 6.90 -8.16 25.66
N LEU A 74 7.17 -7.25 24.72
CA LEU A 74 6.13 -6.64 23.88
C LEU A 74 5.48 -7.65 22.93
N ILE A 75 6.26 -8.54 22.30
CA ILE A 75 5.73 -9.60 21.42
C ILE A 75 4.81 -10.53 22.20
N GLN A 76 5.26 -11.00 23.37
CA GLN A 76 4.48 -11.90 24.22
C GLN A 76 3.16 -11.25 24.66
N LYS A 77 3.18 -9.94 24.96
CA LYS A 77 2.00 -9.19 25.38
C LYS A 77 1.03 -8.91 24.23
N LEU A 78 1.54 -8.59 23.05
CA LEU A 78 0.75 -8.28 21.86
C LEU A 78 0.15 -9.52 21.21
N GLY A 79 0.86 -10.65 21.25
CA GLY A 79 0.48 -11.87 20.55
C GLY A 79 0.58 -11.76 19.02
N PHE A 80 1.38 -10.83 18.51
CA PHE A 80 1.69 -10.73 17.08
C PHE A 80 3.02 -11.40 16.76
N ALA A 81 3.13 -11.95 15.56
CA ALA A 81 4.41 -12.42 15.04
C ALA A 81 5.33 -11.21 14.76
N GLU A 82 6.62 -11.38 15.05
CA GLU A 82 7.62 -10.40 14.64
C GLU A 82 7.87 -10.53 13.15
N GLY A 83 7.69 -9.43 12.40
CA GLY A 83 8.00 -9.39 10.99
C GLY A 83 9.44 -8.97 10.70
N GLN A 84 9.92 -9.33 9.51
CA GLN A 84 11.22 -8.90 8.99
C GLN A 84 11.05 -7.89 7.85
N LEU A 85 11.92 -6.88 7.81
CA LEU A 85 11.98 -5.92 6.70
C LEU A 85 12.80 -6.49 5.53
N PRO A 86 12.48 -6.18 4.26
CA PRO A 86 11.45 -5.22 3.80
C PRO A 86 10.05 -5.83 3.69
N VAL A 87 9.04 -5.11 4.17
CA VAL A 87 7.61 -5.53 4.15
C VAL A 87 6.94 -4.95 2.92
N ARG A 88 6.02 -5.68 2.28
CA ARG A 88 5.21 -5.10 1.21
C ARG A 88 3.97 -4.42 1.80
N TYR A 89 3.76 -3.15 1.47
CA TYR A 89 2.53 -2.42 1.73
C TYR A 89 2.02 -1.88 0.40
N LEU A 90 0.77 -2.23 0.05
CA LEU A 90 0.17 -1.89 -1.26
C LEU A 90 0.98 -2.38 -2.47
N GLY A 91 1.64 -3.53 -2.32
CA GLY A 91 2.50 -4.11 -3.36
C GLY A 91 3.88 -3.46 -3.49
N LEU A 92 4.17 -2.41 -2.71
CA LEU A 92 5.46 -1.72 -2.68
C LEU A 92 6.30 -2.19 -1.50
N PRO A 93 7.59 -2.51 -1.69
CA PRO A 93 8.47 -2.80 -0.58
C PRO A 93 8.68 -1.52 0.26
N LEU A 94 8.33 -1.58 1.54
CA LEU A 94 8.69 -0.64 2.58
C LEU A 94 10.17 -0.88 2.92
N ILE A 95 11.03 -0.19 2.19
CA ILE A 95 12.48 -0.25 2.37
C ILE A 95 12.87 0.82 3.40
N SER A 96 13.64 0.45 4.43
CA SER A 96 14.17 1.41 5.42
C SER A 96 15.32 2.29 4.88
N LYS A 97 15.78 2.03 3.65
CA LYS A 97 16.89 2.70 2.96
C LYS A 97 16.36 3.47 1.74
N LYS A 98 17.16 4.40 1.23
CA LYS A 98 16.89 5.08 -0.06
C LYS A 98 16.63 3.99 -1.11
N LEU A 99 15.54 4.14 -1.88
CA LEU A 99 15.18 3.20 -2.95
C LEU A 99 16.38 3.06 -3.88
N SER A 100 16.99 1.88 -3.92
CA SER A 100 18.07 1.62 -4.86
C SER A 100 17.46 1.41 -6.25
N PRO A 101 18.20 1.75 -7.33
CA PRO A 101 17.73 1.51 -8.70
C PRO A 101 17.25 0.06 -8.88
N GLU A 102 17.99 -0.90 -8.32
CA GLU A 102 17.71 -2.33 -8.42
C GLU A 102 16.40 -2.72 -7.71
N ALA A 103 16.10 -2.09 -6.56
CA ALA A 103 14.85 -2.33 -5.84
C ALA A 103 13.62 -1.69 -6.54
N SER A 104 13.84 -0.69 -7.39
CA SER A 104 12.79 -0.02 -8.16
C SER A 104 12.46 -0.72 -9.48
N GLN A 105 13.38 -1.54 -10.01
CA GLN A 105 13.24 -2.23 -11.29
C GLN A 105 11.94 -3.06 -11.41
N PRO A 106 11.51 -3.86 -10.40
CA PRO A 106 10.28 -4.64 -10.51
C PRO A 106 9.01 -3.79 -10.62
N ILE A 107 9.04 -2.56 -10.10
CA ILE A 107 7.92 -1.62 -10.21
C ILE A 107 7.91 -1.02 -11.63
N ILE A 108 9.08 -0.61 -12.10
CA ILE A 108 9.29 -0.08 -13.45
C ILE A 108 8.86 -1.11 -14.50
N ASP A 109 9.29 -2.37 -14.37
CA ASP A 109 8.94 -3.46 -15.28
C ASP A 109 7.43 -3.68 -15.33
N LYS A 110 6.73 -3.62 -14.19
CA LYS A 110 5.26 -3.72 -14.14
C LYS A 110 4.57 -2.57 -14.85
N ILE A 111 5.11 -1.35 -14.74
CA ILE A 111 4.59 -0.18 -15.45
C ILE A 111 4.79 -0.35 -16.95
N HIS A 112 6.00 -0.71 -17.40
CA HIS A 112 6.29 -0.99 -18.81
C HIS A 112 5.40 -2.10 -19.36
N GLN A 113 5.20 -3.19 -18.62
CA GLN A 113 4.32 -4.28 -19.03
C GLN A 113 2.86 -3.81 -19.19
N ARG A 114 2.36 -3.00 -18.25
CA ARG A 114 1.00 -2.45 -18.36
C ARG A 114 0.86 -1.53 -19.58
N ILE A 115 1.80 -0.60 -19.77
CA ILE A 115 1.82 0.30 -20.94
C ILE A 115 1.89 -0.52 -22.23
N GLY A 116 2.83 -1.47 -22.33
CA GLY A 116 2.97 -2.34 -23.49
C GLY A 116 1.68 -3.10 -23.80
N SER A 117 1.04 -3.69 -22.78
CA SER A 117 -0.23 -4.40 -22.96
C SER A 117 -1.38 -3.50 -23.43
N TRP A 118 -1.40 -2.23 -23.01
CA TRP A 118 -2.40 -1.25 -23.47
C TRP A 118 -2.14 -0.87 -24.92
N VAL A 119 -0.90 -0.57 -25.27
CA VAL A 119 -0.50 -0.27 -26.66
C VAL A 119 -0.86 -1.43 -27.59
N THR A 120 -0.59 -2.68 -27.22
CA THR A 120 -0.96 -3.84 -28.04
C THR A 120 -2.48 -4.03 -28.15
N LYS A 121 -3.25 -3.75 -27.10
CA LYS A 121 -4.72 -3.86 -27.13
C LYS A 121 -5.37 -2.76 -27.96
N PHE A 122 -4.92 -1.51 -27.85
CA PHE A 122 -5.49 -0.36 -28.56
C PHE A 122 -4.91 -0.12 -29.97
N LEU A 123 -3.77 -0.73 -30.31
CA LEU A 123 -3.17 -0.68 -31.65
C LEU A 123 -3.33 -1.97 -32.45
N SER A 124 -4.00 -3.00 -31.90
CA SER A 124 -4.44 -4.11 -32.74
C SER A 124 -5.50 -3.58 -33.71
N TYR A 125 -5.32 -3.85 -35.00
CA TYR A 125 -6.19 -3.36 -36.08
C TYR A 125 -7.69 -3.62 -35.85
N ALA A 126 -8.03 -4.68 -35.10
CA ALA A 126 -9.39 -5.04 -34.74
C ALA A 126 -10.02 -4.21 -33.60
N ALA A 127 -9.24 -3.46 -32.81
CA ALA A 127 -9.76 -2.71 -31.67
C ALA A 127 -10.33 -1.32 -32.02
N TRP A 128 -10.00 -0.78 -33.21
CA TRP A 128 -10.57 0.48 -33.67
C TRP A 128 -12.05 0.36 -34.05
N ASP A 129 -12.48 -0.81 -34.52
CA ASP A 129 -13.88 -1.09 -34.87
C ASP A 129 -14.80 -1.13 -33.63
N ASP A 130 -14.30 -1.56 -32.47
CA ASP A 130 -15.09 -1.64 -31.22
C ASP A 130 -15.15 -0.30 -30.44
N VAL A 131 -14.20 0.61 -30.66
CA VAL A 131 -14.15 1.92 -29.95
C VAL A 131 -14.81 3.04 -30.74
N CYS A 132 -14.78 2.97 -32.07
CA CYS A 132 -15.38 3.97 -32.96
C CYS A 132 -16.21 3.29 -34.05
N VAL A 133 -17.49 3.01 -33.77
CA VAL A 133 -18.43 2.65 -34.84
C VAL A 133 -18.62 3.89 -35.73
N PRO A 134 -18.26 3.87 -37.03
CA PRO A 134 -18.53 5.00 -37.90
C PRO A 134 -20.03 5.25 -37.92
N ARG A 135 -20.48 6.44 -37.53
CA ARG A 135 -21.89 6.83 -37.73
C ARG A 135 -22.17 6.72 -39.23
N LYS A 136 -23.03 5.79 -39.63
CA LYS A 136 -23.60 5.75 -40.98
C LYS A 136 -24.38 7.05 -41.21
N LYS A 137 -23.72 8.05 -41.78
CA LYS A 137 -24.40 9.11 -42.53
C LYS A 137 -24.02 8.95 -43.98
N GLY A 138 -25.06 9.01 -44.81
CA GLY A 138 -25.09 8.57 -46.18
C GLY A 138 -24.04 9.19 -47.09
N ALA A 139 -23.89 8.50 -48.22
CA ALA A 139 -23.31 8.94 -49.48
C ALA A 139 -22.95 10.44 -49.55
N THR A 140 -21.68 10.72 -49.79
CA THR A 140 -21.23 11.16 -51.11
C THR A 140 -19.72 10.99 -51.24
N ARG A 141 -19.36 10.46 -52.41
CA ARG A 141 -18.05 10.26 -53.02
C ARG A 141 -17.11 11.46 -52.81
N GLY A 142 -15.93 11.20 -52.27
CA GLY A 142 -14.82 12.15 -52.18
C GLY A 142 -13.57 11.44 -51.69
N GLU A 143 -12.59 11.29 -52.57
CA GLU A 143 -11.31 10.62 -52.34
C GLU A 143 -10.55 11.27 -51.18
N ALA A 144 -10.18 10.48 -50.17
CA ALA A 144 -9.26 10.91 -49.12
C ALA A 144 -7.85 10.46 -49.50
N ILE A 145 -7.08 11.40 -50.03
CA ILE A 145 -5.65 11.28 -50.29
C ILE A 145 -4.93 11.18 -48.93
N ALA A 146 -4.16 10.12 -48.74
CA ALA A 146 -3.25 9.98 -47.62
C ALA A 146 -2.07 10.95 -47.79
N ALA A 147 -1.90 11.85 -46.83
CA ALA A 147 -0.63 12.56 -46.62
C ALA A 147 -0.12 12.18 -45.22
N LEU A 148 0.94 11.36 -45.22
CA LEU A 148 1.86 11.22 -44.11
C LEU A 148 2.83 12.41 -44.17
N GLU A 149 2.92 13.17 -43.08
CA GLU A 149 4.21 13.68 -42.56
C GLU A 149 4.44 13.06 -41.19
#